data_AF-K6DT90-F1
#
_entry.id   AF-K6DT90-F1
#
_cell.length_a   1.000
_cell.length_b   1.000
_cell.length_c   1.000
_cell.angle_alpha   90.00
_cell.angle_beta   90.00
_cell.angle_gamma   90.00
#
_symmetry.space_group_name_H-M   'P 1'
#
loop_
_entity.id
_entity.type
_entity.pdbx_description
1 polymer ?
#
loop_
_entity_poly.entity_id
_entity_poly.type
_entity_poly.pdbx_seq_one_letter_code
_entity_poly.pdbx_strand_id
1 'polypeptide(L)'
;MEQFTKAAIVYGRRCKKKIPKAIAAKKRLEQINSEITIEGIVEDVHGLNIAELIKGHSVVVDATDNFETSLIVNDAVVKLGIPFIFGACVGSYGLTLPIIPGETPCLHCLLNHLPMDGMTCDTVGVISPIVQVTAAYQITQLLRLLSGELLSPILQSVDIWKSENAEINVTKLKNIHCPTCGEHPSYPFLQFENQMKTDVLCGRDAVQLRPGLSQTYSLVDLLKNVKHQVTNPVLNPYLLSCQFEDYRIVFFKDGRAIIHGTNETKTARAIYSRFIQYY
;
A
#
# COMPACT_ATOMS: atom_id res chain seq x y z
N MET A 1 19.74 -19.47 13.83
CA MET A 1 19.83 -18.28 12.96
C MET A 1 18.92 -18.53 11.76
N GLU A 2 17.62 -18.70 12.00
CA GLU A 2 16.72 -19.46 11.09
C GLU A 2 15.31 -18.85 10.99
N GLN A 3 15.14 -17.54 11.21
CA GLN A 3 13.81 -16.89 11.22
C GLN A 3 13.65 -15.68 10.31
N PHE A 4 14.63 -15.37 9.45
CA PHE A 4 14.57 -14.16 8.63
C PHE A 4 14.36 -14.49 7.16
N THR A 5 13.13 -14.81 6.73
CA THR A 5 12.65 -14.47 5.37
C THR A 5 11.19 -14.86 5.17
N LYS A 6 10.29 -13.93 5.48
CA LYS A 6 9.02 -13.80 4.77
C LYS A 6 8.97 -12.39 4.22
N ALA A 7 8.97 -12.26 2.89
CA ALA A 7 8.72 -11.02 2.20
C ALA A 7 7.33 -11.07 1.58
N ALA A 8 6.42 -10.25 2.09
CA ALA A 8 5.10 -10.02 1.51
C ALA A 8 5.19 -8.84 0.53
N ILE A 9 4.87 -9.07 -0.75
CA ILE A 9 4.91 -8.02 -1.78
C ILE A 9 3.48 -7.73 -2.22
N VAL A 10 2.98 -6.53 -1.94
CA VAL A 10 1.65 -6.05 -2.35
C VAL A 10 1.83 -5.00 -3.44
N TYR A 11 1.45 -5.30 -4.70
CA TYR A 11 1.49 -4.28 -5.77
C TYR A 11 0.65 -4.62 -7.03
N GLY A 12 0.10 -3.58 -7.74
CA GLY A 12 -0.81 -3.71 -8.90
C GLY A 12 -0.47 -2.91 -10.20
N ARG A 13 -0.40 -3.63 -11.36
CA ARG A 13 -0.16 -3.37 -12.83
C ARG A 13 1.18 -2.90 -13.50
N ARG A 14 1.87 -3.83 -14.19
CA ARG A 14 2.10 -3.81 -15.67
C ARG A 14 2.69 -5.16 -16.08
N CYS A 15 1.85 -6.07 -16.57
CA CYS A 15 2.27 -7.33 -17.17
C CYS A 15 1.41 -7.54 -18.42
N LYS A 16 2.02 -7.80 -19.60
CA LYS A 16 1.30 -8.06 -20.87
C LYS A 16 0.26 -9.19 -20.75
N LYS A 17 0.39 -10.05 -19.75
CA LYS A 17 -0.52 -11.15 -19.41
C LYS A 17 -1.56 -10.85 -18.30
N LYS A 18 -1.74 -9.57 -17.89
CA LYS A 18 -2.65 -9.16 -16.80
C LYS A 18 -2.41 -9.90 -15.46
N ILE A 19 -1.17 -10.32 -15.20
CA ILE A 19 -0.76 -10.96 -13.94
C ILE A 19 -0.64 -9.86 -12.85
N PRO A 20 -1.13 -10.08 -11.61
CA PRO A 20 -0.92 -9.15 -10.49
C PRO A 20 0.57 -8.89 -10.22
N LYS A 21 0.98 -7.68 -9.81
CA LYS A 21 2.42 -7.40 -9.67
C LYS A 21 3.04 -8.19 -8.52
N ALA A 22 2.32 -8.41 -7.42
CA ALA A 22 2.75 -9.29 -6.33
C ALA A 22 3.23 -10.67 -6.85
N ILE A 23 2.44 -11.28 -7.73
CA ILE A 23 2.75 -12.59 -8.33
C ILE A 23 3.88 -12.48 -9.36
N ALA A 24 3.90 -11.41 -10.16
CA ALA A 24 4.98 -11.20 -11.13
C ALA A 24 6.34 -10.94 -10.43
N ALA A 25 6.33 -10.19 -9.34
CA ALA A 25 7.50 -9.91 -8.50
C ALA A 25 8.00 -11.18 -7.83
N LYS A 26 7.10 -11.96 -7.20
CA LYS A 26 7.42 -13.28 -6.63
C LYS A 26 8.15 -14.16 -7.66
N LYS A 27 7.54 -14.36 -8.84
CA LYS A 27 8.15 -15.18 -9.91
C LYS A 27 9.53 -14.69 -10.33
N ARG A 28 9.73 -13.36 -10.40
CA ARG A 28 11.01 -12.79 -10.80
C ARG A 28 12.07 -12.95 -9.71
N LEU A 29 11.69 -12.73 -8.45
CA LEU A 29 12.60 -12.83 -7.31
C LEU A 29 13.00 -14.27 -7.00
N GLU A 30 12.09 -15.23 -7.16
CA GLU A 30 12.39 -16.68 -7.05
C GLU A 30 13.41 -17.14 -8.11
N GLN A 31 13.47 -16.48 -9.28
CA GLN A 31 14.50 -16.73 -10.29
C GLN A 31 15.86 -16.12 -9.94
N ILE A 32 15.88 -15.11 -9.07
CA ILE A 32 17.11 -14.42 -8.64
C ILE A 32 17.72 -15.17 -7.46
N ASN A 33 16.91 -15.56 -6.48
CA ASN A 33 17.33 -16.36 -5.34
C ASN A 33 16.22 -17.36 -4.99
N SER A 34 16.47 -18.65 -5.23
CA SER A 34 15.52 -19.73 -4.94
C SER A 34 15.58 -20.23 -3.50
N GLU A 35 16.51 -19.76 -2.69
CA GLU A 35 16.68 -20.16 -1.28
C GLU A 35 15.76 -19.38 -0.33
N ILE A 36 15.15 -18.29 -0.80
CA ILE A 36 14.26 -17.45 0.02
C ILE A 36 12.80 -17.82 -0.19
N THR A 37 12.01 -17.70 0.87
CA THR A 37 10.55 -17.87 0.79
C THR A 37 9.90 -16.53 0.45
N ILE A 38 9.10 -16.52 -0.62
CA ILE A 38 8.40 -15.31 -1.08
C ILE A 38 6.90 -15.57 -1.12
N GLU A 39 6.13 -14.67 -0.52
CA GLU A 39 4.67 -14.70 -0.54
C GLU A 39 4.13 -13.49 -1.32
N GLY A 40 3.45 -13.78 -2.44
CA GLY A 40 2.82 -12.75 -3.25
C GLY A 40 1.35 -12.62 -2.86
N ILE A 41 1.02 -11.55 -2.14
CA ILE A 41 -0.34 -11.30 -1.65
C ILE A 41 -1.06 -10.36 -2.62
N VAL A 42 -2.22 -10.77 -3.12
CA VAL A 42 -3.02 -10.00 -4.09
C VAL A 42 -4.24 -9.40 -3.39
N GLU A 43 -3.98 -8.54 -2.42
CA GLU A 43 -4.97 -7.83 -1.61
C GLU A 43 -4.54 -6.37 -1.49
N ASP A 44 -5.48 -5.44 -1.35
CA ASP A 44 -5.11 -4.07 -0.95
C ASP A 44 -5.03 -4.01 0.56
N VAL A 45 -4.08 -3.23 1.06
CA VAL A 45 -3.97 -2.93 2.48
C VAL A 45 -5.10 -1.98 2.89
N HIS A 46 -5.78 -2.32 3.99
CA HIS A 46 -6.77 -1.49 4.66
C HIS A 46 -6.80 -1.77 6.18
N GLY A 47 -7.47 -0.93 6.96
CA GLY A 47 -7.45 -0.99 8.43
C GLY A 47 -7.90 -2.32 9.06
N LEU A 48 -8.68 -3.13 8.34
CA LEU A 48 -9.14 -4.45 8.82
C LEU A 48 -8.18 -5.61 8.54
N ASN A 49 -7.47 -5.59 7.40
CA ASN A 49 -6.65 -6.73 7.02
C ASN A 49 -5.18 -6.56 7.42
N ILE A 50 -4.70 -5.32 7.57
CA ILE A 50 -3.27 -5.03 7.76
C ILE A 50 -2.68 -5.76 8.96
N ALA A 51 -3.41 -5.85 10.08
CA ALA A 51 -2.92 -6.48 11.30
C ALA A 51 -2.64 -7.97 11.09
N GLU A 52 -3.47 -8.67 10.30
CA GLU A 52 -3.24 -10.07 9.97
C GLU A 52 -2.14 -10.23 8.91
N LEU A 53 -2.10 -9.33 7.91
CA LEU A 53 -1.08 -9.35 6.85
C LEU A 53 0.35 -9.24 7.39
N ILE A 54 0.57 -8.39 8.40
CA ILE A 54 1.92 -8.16 8.95
C ILE A 54 2.24 -9.04 10.16
N LYS A 55 1.27 -9.78 10.67
CA LYS A 55 1.45 -10.63 11.86
C LYS A 55 2.59 -11.63 11.65
N GLY A 56 3.46 -11.74 12.64
CA GLY A 56 4.60 -12.66 12.61
C GLY A 56 5.78 -12.22 11.72
N HIS A 57 5.72 -11.03 11.12
CA HIS A 57 6.87 -10.45 10.42
C HIS A 57 7.77 -9.67 11.40
N SER A 58 9.07 -9.69 11.16
CA SER A 58 10.06 -9.01 12.01
C SER A 58 10.17 -7.51 11.74
N VAL A 59 9.80 -7.08 10.53
CA VAL A 59 9.94 -5.70 10.05
C VAL A 59 9.04 -5.49 8.84
N VAL A 60 8.48 -4.30 8.70
CA VAL A 60 7.71 -3.86 7.53
C VAL A 60 8.47 -2.76 6.81
N VAL A 61 8.47 -2.77 5.48
CA VAL A 61 9.08 -1.72 4.65
C VAL A 61 7.97 -1.06 3.84
N ASP A 62 7.85 0.27 3.91
CA ASP A 62 6.88 1.01 3.12
C ASP A 62 7.36 1.15 1.67
N ALA A 63 6.59 0.62 0.74
CA ALA A 63 6.79 0.86 -0.69
C ALA A 63 5.48 1.33 -1.34
N THR A 64 4.60 1.94 -0.56
CA THR A 64 3.32 2.46 -1.02
C THR A 64 3.49 3.86 -1.63
N ASP A 65 2.54 4.26 -2.47
CA ASP A 65 2.56 5.52 -3.21
C ASP A 65 1.57 6.56 -2.66
N ASN A 66 0.94 6.28 -1.52
CA ASN A 66 -0.06 7.15 -0.91
C ASN A 66 0.04 7.13 0.63
N PHE A 67 -0.01 8.33 1.22
CA PHE A 67 0.14 8.52 2.67
C PHE A 67 -0.94 7.85 3.50
N GLU A 68 -2.14 7.66 2.96
CA GLU A 68 -3.21 6.98 3.68
C GLU A 68 -2.82 5.54 3.99
N THR A 69 -2.30 4.81 3.01
CA THR A 69 -1.84 3.43 3.23
C THR A 69 -0.66 3.41 4.20
N SER A 70 0.29 4.35 4.07
CA SER A 70 1.39 4.51 5.03
C SER A 70 0.88 4.71 6.47
N LEU A 71 -0.19 5.48 6.66
CA LEU A 71 -0.80 5.74 7.97
C LEU A 71 -1.56 4.52 8.53
N ILE A 72 -2.23 3.74 7.67
CA ILE A 72 -2.83 2.45 8.03
C ILE A 72 -1.75 1.47 8.51
N VAL A 73 -0.66 1.36 7.75
CA VAL A 73 0.49 0.52 8.12
C VAL A 73 1.11 1.02 9.41
N ASN A 74 1.32 2.32 9.55
CA ASN A 74 1.88 2.95 10.77
C ASN A 74 1.07 2.62 12.02
N ASP A 75 -0.26 2.71 11.97
CA ASP A 75 -1.08 2.34 13.13
C ASP A 75 -0.96 0.85 13.47
N ALA A 76 -0.93 -0.01 12.45
CA ALA A 76 -0.82 -1.45 12.63
C ALA A 76 0.53 -1.88 13.22
N VAL A 77 1.64 -1.37 12.66
CA VAL A 77 2.99 -1.71 13.10
C VAL A 77 3.26 -1.20 14.51
N VAL A 78 2.79 0.01 14.86
CA VAL A 78 2.90 0.54 16.23
C VAL A 78 2.07 -0.30 17.20
N LYS A 79 0.83 -0.66 16.83
CA LYS A 79 -0.05 -1.51 17.65
C LYS A 79 0.55 -2.90 17.92
N LEU A 80 1.25 -3.47 16.95
CA LEU A 80 1.84 -4.81 17.04
C LEU A 80 3.30 -4.81 17.51
N GLY A 81 3.91 -3.64 17.71
CA GLY A 81 5.32 -3.55 18.12
C GLY A 81 6.30 -3.99 17.03
N ILE A 82 5.94 -3.85 15.75
CA ILE A 82 6.78 -4.27 14.62
C ILE A 82 7.55 -3.05 14.08
N PRO A 83 8.89 -3.13 13.92
CA PRO A 83 9.67 -2.10 13.25
C PRO A 83 9.17 -1.80 11.83
N PHE A 84 9.23 -0.53 11.44
CA PHE A 84 8.73 -0.04 10.16
C PHE A 84 9.73 0.91 9.51
N ILE A 85 10.14 0.63 8.27
CA ILE A 85 11.02 1.50 7.49
C ILE A 85 10.17 2.27 6.48
N PHE A 86 9.80 3.49 6.83
CA PHE A 86 9.02 4.38 5.98
C PHE A 86 9.86 4.88 4.79
N GLY A 87 9.22 5.00 3.63
CA GLY A 87 9.79 5.54 2.41
C GLY A 87 8.74 6.25 1.57
N ALA A 88 9.10 7.36 0.95
CA ALA A 88 8.24 8.09 0.03
C ALA A 88 9.06 8.80 -1.05
N CYS A 89 8.47 8.98 -2.24
CA CYS A 89 9.08 9.72 -3.35
C CYS A 89 8.04 10.65 -4.01
N VAL A 90 8.47 11.82 -4.47
CA VAL A 90 7.68 12.72 -5.33
C VAL A 90 8.61 13.54 -6.21
N GLY A 91 8.36 13.61 -7.52
CA GLY A 91 9.27 14.28 -8.46
C GLY A 91 10.68 13.67 -8.42
N SER A 92 11.66 14.45 -7.99
CA SER A 92 13.06 14.07 -7.73
C SER A 92 13.39 13.94 -6.24
N TYR A 93 12.40 14.10 -5.36
CA TYR A 93 12.57 14.12 -3.92
C TYR A 93 12.21 12.78 -3.28
N GLY A 94 13.00 12.33 -2.32
CA GLY A 94 12.80 11.08 -1.61
C GLY A 94 12.99 11.26 -0.11
N LEU A 95 12.24 10.49 0.67
CA LEU A 95 12.25 10.48 2.13
C LEU A 95 12.37 9.04 2.65
N THR A 96 13.12 8.86 3.73
CA THR A 96 13.09 7.63 4.53
C THR A 96 13.15 7.94 6.03
N LEU A 97 12.51 7.09 6.84
CA LEU A 97 12.54 7.20 8.29
C LEU A 97 12.38 5.79 8.91
N PRO A 98 13.29 5.34 9.78
CA PRO A 98 13.05 4.16 10.60
C PRO A 98 12.13 4.51 11.77
N ILE A 99 11.06 3.72 11.93
CA ILE A 99 10.07 3.82 13.00
C ILE A 99 10.16 2.54 13.83
N ILE A 100 10.65 2.67 15.07
CA ILE A 100 10.75 1.60 16.06
C ILE A 100 9.70 1.86 17.14
N PRO A 101 8.59 1.09 17.18
CA PRO A 101 7.51 1.30 18.14
C PRO A 101 8.01 1.36 19.58
N GLY A 102 7.49 2.30 20.37
CA GLY A 102 7.92 2.53 21.75
C GLY A 102 9.22 3.33 21.90
N GLU A 103 10.07 3.39 20.88
CA GLU A 103 11.36 4.08 20.93
C GLU A 103 11.33 5.41 20.15
N THR A 104 11.02 5.37 18.86
CA THR A 104 11.03 6.54 17.97
C THR A 104 9.67 7.23 17.88
N PRO A 105 9.57 8.47 17.34
CA PRO A 105 8.31 8.97 16.82
C PRO A 105 7.74 8.05 15.72
N CYS A 106 6.42 7.99 15.62
CA CYS A 106 5.73 7.32 14.51
C CYS A 106 5.47 8.29 13.34
N LEU A 107 4.92 7.78 12.23
CA LEU A 107 4.62 8.60 11.06
C LEU A 107 3.60 9.71 11.37
N HIS A 108 2.64 9.45 12.26
CA HIS A 108 1.66 10.46 12.69
C HIS A 108 2.34 11.63 13.43
N CYS A 109 3.34 11.35 14.26
CA CYS A 109 4.15 12.40 14.90
C CYS A 109 4.86 13.28 13.87
N LEU A 110 5.39 12.67 12.80
CA LEU A 110 6.08 13.42 11.74
C LEU A 110 5.11 14.29 10.93
N LEU A 111 3.98 13.73 10.49
CA LEU A 111 3.05 14.40 9.57
C LEU A 111 2.38 15.64 10.16
N ASN A 112 2.21 15.70 11.48
CA ASN A 112 1.73 16.90 12.17
C ASN A 112 2.65 18.13 11.98
N HIS A 113 3.88 17.93 11.50
CA HIS A 113 4.88 18.98 11.30
C HIS A 113 5.30 19.14 9.84
N LEU A 114 4.75 18.36 8.91
CA LEU A 114 5.00 18.51 7.48
C LEU A 114 3.92 19.41 6.86
N PRO A 115 4.29 20.32 5.92
CA PRO A 115 3.30 21.09 5.19
C PRO A 115 2.38 20.14 4.42
N MET A 116 1.05 20.29 4.58
CA MET A 116 0.03 19.47 3.90
C MET A 116 -0.12 19.83 2.40
N ASP A 117 0.98 20.13 1.71
CA ASP A 117 0.93 20.28 0.26
C ASP A 117 0.78 18.89 -0.34
N GLY A 118 -0.47 18.50 -0.60
CA GLY A 118 -0.94 17.18 -1.04
C GLY A 118 -0.44 16.73 -2.42
N MET A 119 0.84 16.93 -2.71
CA MET A 119 1.51 16.38 -3.89
C MET A 119 1.64 14.87 -3.72
N THR A 120 1.15 14.12 -4.70
CA THR A 120 1.28 12.65 -4.75
C THR A 120 2.07 12.27 -5.99
N CYS A 121 2.60 11.04 -6.00
CA CYS A 121 3.24 10.46 -7.18
C CYS A 121 2.34 10.57 -8.43
N ASP A 122 1.03 10.46 -8.26
CA ASP A 122 0.05 10.50 -9.36
C ASP A 122 -0.23 11.92 -9.87
N THR A 123 0.06 12.98 -9.11
CA THR A 123 -0.16 14.38 -9.55
C THR A 123 1.09 15.06 -10.10
N VAL A 124 2.27 14.75 -9.55
CA VAL A 124 3.55 15.36 -9.95
C VAL A 124 4.42 14.43 -10.81
N GLY A 125 4.17 13.11 -10.72
CA GLY A 125 5.07 12.10 -11.28
C GLY A 125 6.27 11.84 -10.37
N VAL A 126 7.05 10.81 -10.71
CA VAL A 126 8.29 10.43 -10.02
C VAL A 126 9.32 9.99 -11.06
N ILE A 127 10.55 10.51 -10.96
CA ILE A 127 11.63 10.05 -11.85
C ILE A 127 12.21 8.73 -11.34
N SER A 128 12.47 7.78 -12.25
CA SER A 128 12.94 6.45 -11.83
C SER A 128 14.18 6.44 -10.92
N PRO A 129 15.18 7.33 -11.07
CA PRO A 129 16.36 7.28 -10.22
C PRO A 129 16.09 7.56 -8.74
N ILE A 130 15.13 8.44 -8.40
CA ILE A 130 14.85 8.72 -6.98
C ILE A 130 14.27 7.50 -6.26
N VAL A 131 13.44 6.71 -6.93
CA VAL A 131 12.90 5.46 -6.39
C VAL A 131 14.01 4.48 -6.03
N GLN A 132 15.06 4.40 -6.85
CA GLN A 132 16.20 3.51 -6.58
C GLN A 132 17.04 4.00 -5.40
N VAL A 133 17.28 5.32 -5.31
CA VAL A 133 18.02 5.94 -4.20
C VAL A 133 17.27 5.77 -2.88
N THR A 134 15.96 6.08 -2.85
CA THR A 134 15.12 5.90 -1.66
C THR A 134 15.08 4.44 -1.23
N ALA A 135 14.91 3.50 -2.17
CA ALA A 135 14.95 2.07 -1.85
C ALA A 135 16.31 1.64 -1.29
N ALA A 136 17.42 2.16 -1.81
CA ALA A 136 18.75 1.87 -1.28
C ALA A 136 18.91 2.33 0.19
N TYR A 137 18.39 3.53 0.53
CA TYR A 137 18.36 3.99 1.92
C TYR A 137 17.50 3.09 2.82
N GLN A 138 16.29 2.72 2.38
CA GLN A 138 15.42 1.82 3.15
C GLN A 138 16.07 0.44 3.37
N ILE A 139 16.67 -0.14 2.32
CA ILE A 139 17.37 -1.43 2.42
C ILE A 139 18.57 -1.33 3.37
N THR A 140 19.31 -0.22 3.34
CA THR A 140 20.44 0.00 4.25
C THR A 140 19.97 0.04 5.71
N GLN A 141 18.88 0.75 6.00
CA GLN A 141 18.28 0.79 7.34
C GLN A 141 17.76 -0.59 7.77
N LEU A 142 17.10 -1.30 6.86
CA LEU A 142 16.63 -2.67 7.08
C LEU A 142 17.79 -3.60 7.44
N LEU A 143 18.90 -3.58 6.68
CA LEU A 143 20.06 -4.43 6.94
C LEU A 143 20.70 -4.12 8.29
N ARG A 144 20.85 -2.82 8.64
CA ARG A 144 21.34 -2.37 9.94
C ARG A 144 20.46 -2.91 11.08
N LEU A 145 19.14 -2.75 10.96
CA LEU A 145 18.18 -3.27 11.94
C LEU A 145 18.30 -4.79 12.10
N LEU A 146 18.32 -5.52 10.98
CA LEU A 146 18.41 -6.99 11.00
C LEU A 146 19.76 -7.49 11.52
N SER A 147 20.82 -6.70 11.42
CA SER A 147 22.12 -6.99 12.04
C SER A 147 22.16 -6.73 13.55
N GLY A 148 21.06 -6.25 14.14
CA GLY A 148 20.95 -5.95 15.57
C GLY A 148 21.39 -4.52 15.94
N GLU A 149 21.51 -3.62 14.97
CA GLU A 149 21.82 -2.22 15.25
C GLU A 149 20.57 -1.47 15.72
N LEU A 150 20.74 -0.61 16.74
CA LEU A 150 19.71 0.33 17.16
C LEU A 150 19.67 1.52 16.21
N LEU A 151 18.55 1.67 15.49
CA LEU A 151 18.39 2.76 14.53
C LEU A 151 17.97 4.05 15.23
N SER A 152 18.72 5.11 14.96
CA SER A 152 18.32 6.48 15.34
C SER A 152 17.17 6.97 14.46
N PRO A 153 16.21 7.76 15.00
CA PRO A 153 15.10 8.32 14.23
C PRO A 153 15.57 9.52 13.40
N ILE A 154 16.32 9.24 12.35
CA ILE A 154 16.80 10.23 11.39
C ILE A 154 15.85 10.21 10.20
N LEU A 155 15.16 11.33 9.98
CA LEU A 155 14.46 11.59 8.71
C LEU A 155 15.53 11.96 7.68
N GLN A 156 15.76 11.06 6.75
CA GLN A 156 16.70 11.26 5.67
C GLN A 156 15.94 11.69 4.41
N SER A 157 16.37 12.79 3.81
CA SER A 157 15.78 13.37 2.62
C SER A 157 16.83 13.65 1.55
N VAL A 158 16.43 13.48 0.29
CA VAL A 158 17.29 13.71 -0.87
C VAL A 158 16.48 14.30 -2.02
N ASP A 159 16.99 15.37 -2.63
CA ASP A 159 16.56 15.85 -3.95
C ASP A 159 17.69 15.59 -4.95
N ILE A 160 17.56 14.55 -5.76
CA ILE A 160 18.61 14.18 -6.72
C ILE A 160 18.71 15.16 -7.90
N TRP A 161 17.68 15.98 -8.16
CA TRP A 161 17.73 16.97 -9.23
C TRP A 161 18.54 18.18 -8.83
N LYS A 162 18.42 18.58 -7.56
CA LYS A 162 19.18 19.70 -6.98
C LYS A 162 20.50 19.27 -6.34
N SER A 163 20.74 17.96 -6.23
CA SER A 163 21.88 17.39 -5.50
C SER A 163 21.90 17.80 -4.03
N GLU A 164 20.73 17.90 -3.41
CA GLU A 164 20.55 18.28 -2.01
C GLU A 164 20.26 17.05 -1.16
N ASN A 165 20.84 16.99 0.04
CA ASN A 165 20.58 15.94 1.02
C ASN A 165 20.46 16.57 2.40
N ALA A 166 19.53 16.09 3.21
CA ALA A 166 19.39 16.52 4.59
C ALA A 166 19.00 15.36 5.50
N GLU A 167 19.58 15.35 6.69
CA GLU A 167 19.29 14.42 7.76
C GLU A 167 18.85 15.19 8.99
N ILE A 168 17.64 14.89 9.47
CA ILE A 168 17.05 15.56 10.63
C ILE A 168 16.77 14.51 11.69
N ASN A 169 17.38 14.66 12.86
CA ASN A 169 17.03 13.83 14.01
C ASN A 169 15.64 14.27 14.52
N VAL A 170 14.65 13.40 14.37
CA VAL A 170 13.25 13.69 14.71
C VAL A 170 12.83 13.19 16.08
N THR A 171 13.77 12.79 16.95
CA THR A 171 13.45 12.28 18.31
C THR A 171 12.48 13.19 19.06
N LYS A 172 12.66 14.52 18.94
CA LYS A 172 11.83 15.54 19.61
C LYS A 172 10.39 15.63 19.10
N LEU A 173 10.06 15.02 17.96
CA LEU A 173 8.70 15.00 17.42
C LEU A 173 7.80 13.97 18.10
N LYS A 174 8.37 13.05 18.90
CA LYS A 174 7.59 12.05 19.63
C LYS A 174 6.65 12.76 20.60
N ASN A 175 5.36 12.49 20.46
CA ASN A 175 4.31 13.16 21.22
C ASN A 175 3.57 12.16 22.11
N ILE A 176 3.51 12.45 23.41
CA ILE A 176 2.82 11.65 24.42
C ILE A 176 1.30 11.55 24.18
N HIS A 177 0.72 12.55 23.50
CA HIS A 177 -0.68 12.59 23.10
C HIS A 177 -0.90 12.15 21.65
N CYS A 178 0.08 11.52 21.01
CA CYS A 178 -0.10 10.99 19.66
C CYS A 178 -1.21 9.91 19.64
N PRO A 179 -2.21 9.99 18.73
CA PRO A 179 -3.29 9.01 18.66
C PRO A 179 -2.82 7.62 18.23
N THR A 180 -1.59 7.48 17.75
CA THR A 180 -0.99 6.20 17.35
C THR A 180 0.04 5.68 18.36
N CYS A 181 1.01 6.49 18.77
CA CYS A 181 2.14 6.05 19.61
C CYS A 181 2.21 6.71 21.00
N GLY A 182 1.16 7.45 21.40
CA GLY A 182 1.06 8.08 22.71
C GLY A 182 0.65 7.10 23.82
N GLU A 183 0.39 7.62 25.02
CA GLU A 183 0.02 6.80 26.19
C GLU A 183 -1.36 6.13 26.08
N HIS A 184 -2.26 6.75 25.30
CA HIS A 184 -3.63 6.27 25.08
C HIS A 184 -3.95 6.21 23.58
N PRO A 185 -3.38 5.25 22.84
CA PRO A 185 -3.52 5.21 21.39
C PRO A 185 -4.93 4.74 20.97
N SER A 186 -5.55 5.48 20.05
CA SER A 186 -6.86 5.17 19.47
C SER A 186 -6.77 4.48 18.10
N TYR A 187 -5.58 4.47 17.48
CA TYR A 187 -5.29 3.88 16.17
C TYR A 187 -6.33 4.28 15.10
N PRO A 188 -6.46 5.59 14.79
CA PRO A 188 -7.55 6.12 13.96
C PRO A 188 -7.64 5.47 12.57
N PHE A 189 -6.52 5.05 11.98
CA PHE A 189 -6.50 4.45 10.64
C PHE A 189 -6.87 2.96 10.62
N LEU A 190 -7.06 2.34 11.78
CA LEU A 190 -7.58 0.97 11.92
C LEU A 190 -9.08 0.92 12.20
N GLN A 191 -9.74 2.06 12.44
CA GLN A 191 -11.15 2.12 12.82
C GLN A 191 -12.10 1.90 11.64
N PHE A 192 -13.32 1.44 11.95
CA PHE A 192 -14.30 1.03 10.94
C PHE A 192 -14.92 2.18 10.16
N GLU A 193 -15.06 3.34 10.77
CA GLU A 193 -15.63 4.52 10.11
C GLU A 193 -14.79 4.99 8.90
N ASN A 194 -13.52 4.59 8.82
CA ASN A 194 -12.60 4.94 7.73
C ASN A 194 -12.62 3.96 6.53
N GLN A 195 -13.52 2.96 6.51
CA GLN A 195 -13.42 1.82 5.58
C GLN A 195 -14.12 1.98 4.24
N MET A 196 -15.21 2.76 4.14
CA MET A 196 -15.97 2.87 2.90
C MET A 196 -15.42 3.97 1.98
N LYS A 197 -14.14 3.85 1.61
CA LYS A 197 -13.47 4.84 0.79
C LYS A 197 -13.61 4.54 -0.70
N THR A 198 -14.17 5.51 -1.40
CA THR A 198 -14.08 5.65 -2.84
C THR A 198 -12.84 6.45 -3.13
N ASP A 199 -11.82 5.82 -3.69
CA ASP A 199 -10.60 6.51 -4.11
C ASP A 199 -10.72 6.80 -5.60
N VAL A 200 -10.72 8.09 -5.97
CA VAL A 200 -10.56 8.49 -7.38
C VAL A 200 -9.10 8.27 -7.73
N LEU A 201 -8.83 7.42 -8.72
CA LEU A 201 -7.48 7.19 -9.23
C LEU A 201 -7.12 8.35 -10.16
N CYS A 202 -6.58 9.43 -9.58
CA CYS A 202 -6.19 10.65 -10.28
C CYS A 202 -5.35 10.34 -11.53
N GLY A 203 -5.70 10.97 -12.65
CA GLY A 203 -5.03 10.78 -13.94
C GLY A 203 -5.36 9.50 -14.70
N ARG A 204 -6.37 8.71 -14.26
CA ARG A 204 -6.71 7.41 -14.89
C ARG A 204 -8.19 7.21 -15.24
N ASP A 205 -9.01 8.26 -15.14
CA ASP A 205 -10.46 8.22 -15.32
C ASP A 205 -11.09 6.99 -14.68
N ALA A 206 -10.76 6.74 -13.41
CA ALA A 206 -11.20 5.53 -12.73
C ALA A 206 -11.46 5.77 -11.25
N VAL A 207 -12.47 5.07 -10.73
CA VAL A 207 -12.79 5.03 -9.30
C VAL A 207 -12.57 3.62 -8.78
N GLN A 208 -11.86 3.52 -7.66
CA GLN A 208 -11.73 2.29 -6.91
C GLN A 208 -12.75 2.25 -5.78
N LEU A 209 -13.41 1.09 -5.65
CA LEU A 209 -14.41 0.80 -4.64
C LEU A 209 -13.91 -0.32 -3.74
N ARG A 210 -14.01 -0.07 -2.43
CA ARG A 210 -13.75 -1.06 -1.38
C ARG A 210 -15.05 -1.30 -0.59
N PRO A 211 -15.61 -2.53 -0.59
CA PRO A 211 -16.73 -2.84 0.29
C PRO A 211 -16.26 -2.82 1.75
N GLY A 212 -17.10 -2.35 2.67
CA GLY A 212 -16.78 -2.28 4.10
C GLY A 212 -16.75 -3.63 4.83
N LEU A 213 -17.13 -4.72 4.14
CA LEU A 213 -17.04 -6.08 4.66
C LEU A 213 -16.20 -6.91 3.69
N SER A 214 -15.11 -7.52 4.19
CA SER A 214 -14.32 -8.47 3.43
C SER A 214 -15.14 -9.74 3.19
N GLN A 215 -15.66 -9.90 1.98
CA GLN A 215 -16.31 -11.12 1.52
C GLN A 215 -15.51 -11.71 0.37
N THR A 216 -15.29 -13.03 0.40
CA THR A 216 -14.60 -13.72 -0.69
C THR A 216 -15.60 -14.12 -1.77
N TYR A 217 -15.39 -13.64 -2.99
CA TYR A 217 -16.22 -13.91 -4.16
C TYR A 217 -15.60 -15.00 -5.04
N SER A 218 -16.44 -15.92 -5.51
CA SER A 218 -16.09 -16.83 -6.59
C SER A 218 -16.14 -16.07 -7.92
N LEU A 219 -14.98 -15.67 -8.44
CA LEU A 219 -14.90 -14.96 -9.72
C LEU A 219 -15.45 -15.78 -10.91
N VAL A 220 -15.43 -17.11 -10.79
CA VAL A 220 -16.00 -18.02 -11.79
C VAL A 220 -17.51 -17.90 -11.80
N ASP A 221 -18.15 -17.91 -10.63
CA ASP A 221 -19.62 -17.84 -10.53
C ASP A 221 -20.11 -16.44 -10.85
N LEU A 222 -19.37 -15.41 -10.41
CA LEU A 222 -19.62 -14.04 -10.83
C LEU A 222 -19.63 -13.90 -12.36
N LEU A 223 -18.62 -14.43 -13.05
CA LEU A 223 -18.58 -14.42 -14.52
C LEU A 223 -19.76 -15.18 -15.15
N LYS A 224 -20.16 -16.33 -14.59
CA LYS A 224 -21.33 -17.07 -15.10
C LYS A 224 -22.58 -16.22 -15.04
N ASN A 225 -22.80 -15.52 -13.94
CA ASN A 225 -24.03 -14.75 -13.74
C ASN A 225 -24.05 -13.47 -14.58
N VAL A 226 -22.90 -12.80 -14.77
CA VAL A 226 -22.84 -11.56 -15.59
C VAL A 226 -22.56 -11.81 -17.07
N LYS A 227 -22.44 -13.07 -17.51
CA LYS A 227 -21.95 -13.44 -18.86
C LYS A 227 -22.73 -12.77 -20.00
N HIS A 228 -24.03 -12.54 -19.81
CA HIS A 228 -24.90 -11.91 -20.83
C HIS A 228 -24.85 -10.38 -20.83
N GLN A 229 -24.25 -9.77 -19.82
CA GLN A 229 -24.18 -8.32 -19.66
C GLN A 229 -22.77 -7.76 -19.89
N VAL A 230 -21.78 -8.63 -20.02
CA VAL A 230 -20.38 -8.23 -20.17
C VAL A 230 -19.80 -8.67 -21.50
N THR A 231 -18.84 -7.91 -22.01
CA THR A 231 -18.03 -8.29 -23.17
C THR A 231 -16.55 -8.38 -22.80
N ASN A 232 -15.78 -9.11 -23.60
CA ASN A 232 -14.32 -9.30 -23.45
C ASN A 232 -13.85 -9.73 -22.04
N PRO A 233 -14.46 -10.76 -21.41
CA PRO A 233 -14.06 -11.18 -20.08
C PRO A 233 -12.65 -11.79 -20.09
N VAL A 234 -11.81 -11.31 -19.18
CA VAL A 234 -10.53 -11.89 -18.83
C VAL A 234 -10.60 -12.31 -17.37
N LEU A 235 -10.69 -13.61 -17.17
CA LEU A 235 -10.73 -14.24 -15.86
C LEU A 235 -9.37 -14.88 -15.57
N ASN A 236 -8.88 -14.68 -14.35
CA ASN A 236 -7.77 -15.45 -13.79
C ASN A 236 -8.03 -15.73 -12.30
N PRO A 237 -7.17 -16.49 -11.61
CA PRO A 237 -7.39 -16.81 -10.20
C PRO A 237 -7.43 -15.62 -9.23
N TYR A 238 -7.15 -14.40 -9.67
CA TYR A 238 -7.02 -13.21 -8.82
C TYR A 238 -8.01 -12.10 -9.16
N LEU A 239 -8.43 -11.99 -10.44
CA LEU A 239 -9.33 -10.94 -10.91
C LEU A 239 -10.22 -11.41 -12.06
N LEU A 240 -11.36 -10.73 -12.18
CA LEU A 240 -12.23 -10.71 -13.36
C LEU A 240 -12.18 -9.30 -13.96
N SER A 241 -11.69 -9.17 -15.19
CA SER A 241 -11.75 -7.92 -15.95
C SER A 241 -12.70 -8.08 -17.11
N CYS A 242 -13.67 -7.20 -17.25
CA CYS A 242 -14.63 -7.23 -18.36
C CYS A 242 -15.11 -5.82 -18.71
N GLN A 243 -15.79 -5.69 -19.85
CA GLN A 243 -16.49 -4.47 -20.23
C GLN A 243 -17.97 -4.64 -19.86
N PHE A 244 -18.51 -3.69 -19.10
CA PHE A 244 -19.92 -3.64 -18.70
C PHE A 244 -20.45 -2.26 -19.08
N GLU A 245 -21.38 -2.23 -20.04
CA GLU A 245 -21.79 -0.99 -20.71
C GLU A 245 -20.56 -0.24 -21.25
N ASP A 246 -20.47 1.07 -21.01
CA ASP A 246 -19.35 1.92 -21.44
C ASP A 246 -18.14 1.85 -20.50
N TYR A 247 -18.23 1.05 -19.43
CA TYR A 247 -17.22 0.99 -18.38
C TYR A 247 -16.40 -0.30 -18.41
N ARG A 248 -15.09 -0.16 -18.21
CA ARG A 248 -14.23 -1.32 -17.97
C ARG A 248 -14.14 -1.58 -16.48
N ILE A 249 -14.60 -2.76 -16.06
CA ILE A 249 -14.59 -3.20 -14.68
C ILE A 249 -13.42 -4.15 -14.45
N VAL A 250 -12.71 -3.99 -13.34
CA VAL A 250 -11.79 -5.00 -12.79
C VAL A 250 -12.21 -5.33 -11.38
N PHE A 251 -12.69 -6.55 -11.19
CA PHE A 251 -13.21 -7.08 -9.93
C PHE A 251 -12.22 -8.07 -9.32
N PHE A 252 -12.01 -7.99 -8.01
CA PHE A 252 -11.09 -8.84 -7.25
C PHE A 252 -11.85 -9.79 -6.33
N LYS A 253 -11.19 -10.87 -5.90
CA LYS A 253 -11.80 -11.89 -5.02
C LYS A 253 -12.27 -11.35 -3.68
N ASP A 254 -11.66 -10.30 -3.18
CA ASP A 254 -12.01 -9.65 -1.91
C ASP A 254 -13.15 -8.63 -2.05
N GLY A 255 -13.81 -8.58 -3.21
CA GLY A 255 -14.92 -7.67 -3.48
C GLY A 255 -14.50 -6.29 -3.95
N ARG A 256 -13.20 -5.97 -3.99
CA ARG A 256 -12.76 -4.69 -4.57
C ARG A 256 -13.11 -4.62 -6.05
N ALA A 257 -13.43 -3.42 -6.51
CA ALA A 257 -13.61 -3.14 -7.93
C ALA A 257 -12.93 -1.84 -8.34
N ILE A 258 -12.37 -1.84 -9.55
CA ILE A 258 -11.92 -0.62 -10.22
C ILE A 258 -12.81 -0.40 -11.43
N ILE A 259 -13.50 0.73 -11.46
CA ILE A 259 -14.40 1.15 -12.54
C ILE A 259 -13.66 2.21 -13.36
N HIS A 260 -13.23 1.84 -14.55
CA HIS A 260 -12.62 2.76 -15.52
C HIS A 260 -13.71 3.41 -16.39
N GLY A 261 -13.51 4.67 -16.78
CA GLY A 261 -14.43 5.49 -17.56
C GLY A 261 -15.19 6.54 -16.73
N THR A 262 -14.86 6.73 -15.45
CA THR A 262 -15.50 7.73 -14.59
C THR A 262 -14.58 8.18 -13.46
N ASN A 263 -14.71 9.44 -13.04
CA ASN A 263 -14.13 9.98 -11.80
C ASN A 263 -15.21 10.25 -10.73
N GLU A 264 -16.47 9.95 -11.03
CA GLU A 264 -17.58 10.20 -10.13
C GLU A 264 -17.86 9.01 -9.24
N THR A 265 -17.69 9.20 -7.93
CA THR A 265 -17.87 8.17 -6.92
C THR A 265 -19.31 7.62 -6.88
N LYS A 266 -20.31 8.46 -7.10
CA LYS A 266 -21.74 8.04 -7.17
C LYS A 266 -21.99 7.09 -8.34
N THR A 267 -21.49 7.45 -9.52
CA THR A 267 -21.63 6.67 -10.75
C THR A 267 -20.92 5.33 -10.62
N ALA A 268 -19.68 5.32 -10.11
CA ALA A 268 -18.94 4.10 -9.83
C ALA A 268 -19.68 3.18 -8.84
N ARG A 269 -20.20 3.72 -7.73
CA ARG A 269 -20.99 2.95 -6.75
C ARG A 269 -22.24 2.34 -7.38
N ALA A 270 -22.96 3.08 -8.24
CA ALA A 270 -24.15 2.57 -8.93
C ALA A 270 -23.81 1.39 -9.86
N ILE A 271 -22.72 1.52 -10.64
CA ILE A 271 -22.23 0.45 -11.54
C ILE A 271 -21.85 -0.79 -10.75
N TYR A 272 -21.09 -0.62 -9.66
CA TYR A 272 -20.69 -1.72 -8.79
C TYR A 272 -21.88 -2.45 -8.17
N SER A 273 -22.86 -1.70 -7.64
CA SER A 273 -24.08 -2.29 -7.08
C SER A 273 -24.84 -3.09 -8.14
N ARG A 274 -24.98 -2.56 -9.36
CA ARG A 274 -25.59 -3.31 -10.47
C ARG A 274 -24.79 -4.56 -10.83
N PHE A 275 -23.46 -4.47 -10.85
CA PHE A 275 -22.60 -5.60 -11.19
C PHE A 275 -22.69 -6.73 -10.15
N ILE A 276 -22.71 -6.39 -8.86
CA ILE A 276 -22.85 -7.36 -7.76
C ILE A 276 -24.28 -7.87 -7.61
N GLN A 277 -25.32 -7.14 -8.01
CA GLN A 277 -26.70 -7.65 -7.97
C GLN A 277 -26.91 -8.95 -8.74
N TYR A 278 -26.02 -9.27 -9.67
CA TYR A 278 -26.04 -10.52 -10.42
C TYR A 278 -25.28 -11.66 -9.72
N TYR A 279 -24.51 -11.40 -8.66
CA TYR A 279 -23.82 -12.44 -7.90
C TYR A 279 -24.79 -13.15 -6.94
#